data_AF-A0A7S0Y8W3-F1
#
_entry.id   AF-A0A7S0Y8W3-F1
#
_cell.length_a   1.000
_cell.length_b   1.000
_cell.length_c   1.000
_cell.angle_alpha   90.00
_cell.angle_beta   90.00
_cell.angle_gamma   90.00
#
_symmetry.space_group_name_H-M   'P 1'
#
loop_
_entity.id
_entity.type
_entity.pdbx_description
1 polymer ?
#
loop_
_entity_poly.entity_id
_entity_poly.type
_entity_poly.pdbx_seq_one_letter_code
_entity_poly.pdbx_strand_id
1 'polypeptide(L)'
;GDVIRFLMVFVITTMAFAFSMTCLFQKSQDPDEIADMDVPGTSVIGLIYIAVGEVNTFDIIANSRNMYLTFGVHVVYCILQTILMLNLLIAMMAKTFNLSMDDTHRTWIFPF
;
A
#
# COMPACT_ATOMS: atom_id res chain seq x y z
N GLY A 1 18.80 -1.74 -8.38
CA GLY A 1 18.83 -1.01 -7.10
C GLY A 1 17.51 -0.32 -6.80
N ASP A 2 16.75 0.10 -7.81
CA ASP A 2 15.65 1.04 -7.59
C ASP A 2 14.39 0.40 -6.98
N VAL A 3 14.07 -0.85 -7.31
CA VAL A 3 12.92 -1.57 -6.73
C VAL A 3 13.00 -1.65 -5.19
N ILE A 4 14.19 -1.93 -4.64
CA ILE A 4 14.38 -2.01 -3.18
C ILE A 4 14.25 -0.62 -2.54
N ARG A 5 14.71 0.44 -3.21
CA ARG A 5 14.54 1.82 -2.73
C ARG A 5 13.06 2.22 -2.72
N PHE A 6 12.31 1.89 -3.77
CA PHE A 6 10.86 2.13 -3.82
C PHE A 6 10.10 1.31 -2.79
N LEU A 7 10.46 0.05 -2.59
CA LEU A 7 9.87 -0.80 -1.55
C LEU A 7 10.15 -0.24 -0.15
N MET A 8 11.35 0.28 0.11
CA MET A 8 11.67 0.92 1.38
C MET A 8 10.79 2.16 1.63
N VAL A 9 10.62 3.01 0.61
CA VAL A 9 9.72 4.18 0.72
C VAL A 9 8.28 3.72 0.98
N PHE A 10 7.79 2.71 0.27
CA PHE A 10 6.46 2.13 0.45
C PHE A 10 6.21 1.63 1.89
N VAL A 11 7.18 0.93 2.47
CA VAL A 11 7.06 0.42 3.84
C VAL A 11 7.03 1.56 4.85
N ILE A 12 7.90 2.56 4.70
CA ILE A 12 7.97 3.73 5.60
C ILE A 12 6.67 4.55 5.52
N THR A 13 6.16 4.82 4.33
CA THR A 13 4.90 5.56 4.17
C THR A 13 3.73 4.77 4.73
N THR A 14 3.66 3.47 4.47
CA THR A 14 2.59 2.62 5.00
C THR A 14 2.59 2.59 6.53
N MET A 15 3.76 2.48 7.17
CA MET A 15 3.86 2.55 8.64
C MET A 15 3.42 3.91 9.20
N ALA A 16 3.80 5.02 8.55
CA ALA A 16 3.40 6.36 8.99
C ALA A 16 1.87 6.55 8.93
N PHE A 17 1.24 6.09 7.84
CA PHE A 17 -0.21 6.16 7.67
C PHE A 17 -0.95 5.17 8.59
N ALA A 18 -0.38 3.99 8.86
CA ALA A 18 -0.93 3.04 9.83
C ALA A 18 -1.02 3.65 11.24
N PHE A 19 0.07 4.28 11.69
CA PHE A 19 0.08 4.99 12.96
C PHE A 19 -0.96 6.12 12.98
N SER A 20 -1.02 6.92 11.91
CA SER A 20 -2.03 7.98 11.79
C SER A 20 -3.46 7.44 11.90
N MET A 21 -3.77 6.32 11.23
CA MET A 21 -5.09 5.71 11.28
C MET A 21 -5.40 5.19 12.69
N THR A 22 -4.46 4.50 13.36
CA THR A 22 -4.70 4.04 14.75
C THR A 22 -5.02 5.18 15.71
N CYS A 23 -4.38 6.34 15.58
CA CYS A 23 -4.71 7.51 16.39
C CYS A 23 -6.13 8.07 16.13
N LEU A 24 -6.66 7.87 14.93
CA LEU A 24 -8.02 8.29 14.57
C LEU A 24 -9.08 7.29 15.03
N PHE A 25 -8.72 6.01 15.19
CA PHE A 25 -9.63 4.93 15.58
C PHE A 25 -9.62 4.58 17.08
N GLN A 26 -8.62 5.01 17.86
CA GLN A 26 -8.47 4.75 19.31
C GLN A 26 -9.68 5.09 20.22
N LYS A 27 -10.71 5.77 19.70
CA LYS A 27 -11.97 6.09 20.40
C LYS A 27 -13.16 6.04 19.44
N SER A 28 -13.19 5.01 18.60
CA SER A 28 -14.32 4.75 17.70
C SER A 28 -15.58 4.33 18.49
N GLN A 29 -16.73 4.48 17.86
CA GLN A 29 -18.04 4.33 18.48
C GLN A 29 -18.40 2.84 18.70
N ASP A 30 -17.98 1.97 17.78
CA ASP A 30 -18.17 0.51 17.87
C ASP A 30 -16.83 -0.25 17.76
N PRO A 31 -16.25 -0.74 18.88
CA PRO A 31 -14.91 -1.35 18.90
C PRO A 31 -14.82 -2.70 18.17
N ASP A 32 -15.95 -3.40 17.99
CA ASP A 32 -15.96 -4.73 17.36
C ASP A 32 -15.82 -4.66 15.83
N GLU A 33 -16.25 -3.56 15.19
CA GLU A 33 -16.16 -3.38 13.72
C GLU A 33 -14.81 -2.80 13.26
N ILE A 34 -14.02 -2.25 14.18
CA ILE A 34 -12.76 -1.55 13.92
C ILE A 34 -11.55 -2.24 14.56
N ALA A 35 -11.70 -3.49 15.02
CA ALA A 35 -10.64 -4.27 15.66
C ALA A 35 -9.35 -4.35 14.81
N ASP A 36 -9.50 -4.35 13.48
CA ASP A 36 -8.39 -4.37 12.53
C ASP A 36 -7.63 -3.04 12.42
N MET A 37 -8.20 -1.93 12.89
CA MET A 37 -7.62 -0.58 12.80
C MET A 37 -7.20 0.00 14.16
N ASP A 38 -7.59 -0.63 15.27
CA ASP A 38 -7.29 -0.15 16.63
C ASP A 38 -5.83 -0.41 17.05
N VAL A 39 -5.28 -1.56 16.65
CA VAL A 39 -3.90 -1.95 16.99
C VAL A 39 -2.95 -1.55 15.85
N PRO A 40 -1.78 -0.94 16.12
CA PRO A 40 -0.84 -0.52 15.08
C PRO A 40 -0.38 -1.68 14.18
N GLY A 41 -0.24 -2.89 14.73
CA GLY A 41 0.12 -4.07 13.94
C GLY A 41 -0.95 -4.50 12.92
N THR A 42 -2.22 -4.53 13.34
CA THR A 42 -3.34 -4.93 12.46
C THR A 42 -3.65 -3.83 11.43
N SER A 43 -3.51 -2.56 11.81
CA SER A 43 -3.75 -1.43 10.91
C SER A 43 -2.80 -1.37 9.72
N VAL A 44 -1.55 -1.81 9.88
CA VAL A 44 -0.59 -1.93 8.76
C VAL A 44 -1.10 -2.95 7.74
N ILE A 45 -1.60 -4.09 8.20
CA ILE A 45 -2.13 -5.14 7.34
C ILE A 45 -3.41 -4.67 6.65
N GLY A 46 -4.32 -4.04 7.39
CA GLY A 46 -5.55 -3.46 6.84
C GLY A 46 -5.28 -2.41 5.77
N LEU A 47 -4.30 -1.53 5.97
CA LEU A 47 -3.90 -0.55 4.94
C LEU A 47 -3.25 -1.19 3.71
N ILE A 48 -2.49 -2.27 3.87
CA ILE A 48 -1.95 -3.02 2.74
C ILE A 48 -3.08 -3.67 1.93
N TYR A 49 -4.12 -4.18 2.59
CA TYR A 49 -5.27 -4.78 1.88
C TYR A 49 -6.07 -3.72 1.11
N ILE A 50 -6.26 -2.55 1.72
CA ILE A 50 -6.81 -1.37 1.04
C ILE A 50 -5.95 -0.96 -0.16
N ALA A 51 -4.62 -0.97 -0.03
CA ALA A 51 -3.71 -0.65 -1.13
C ALA A 51 -3.81 -1.62 -2.31
N VAL A 52 -4.19 -2.88 -2.06
CA VAL A 52 -4.40 -3.92 -3.08
C VAL A 52 -5.80 -3.87 -3.68
N GLY A 53 -6.73 -3.12 -3.08
CA GLY A 53 -8.04 -2.80 -3.65
C GLY A 53 -9.26 -3.35 -2.90
N GLU A 54 -9.14 -3.69 -1.61
CA GLU A 54 -10.30 -4.07 -0.81
C GLU A 54 -11.25 -2.88 -0.54
N VAL A 55 -12.56 -3.09 -0.73
CA VAL A 55 -13.57 -2.01 -0.94
C VAL A 55 -14.45 -1.68 0.27
N ASN A 56 -14.39 -2.45 1.37
CA ASN A 56 -15.26 -2.23 2.55
C ASN A 56 -14.81 -1.05 3.43
N THR A 57 -14.24 0.00 2.84
CA THR A 57 -13.64 1.11 3.59
C THR A 57 -14.64 2.16 4.04
N PHE A 58 -15.82 2.23 3.41
CA PHE A 58 -16.83 3.23 3.74
C PHE A 58 -17.43 3.05 5.13
N ASP A 59 -17.72 1.80 5.52
CA ASP A 59 -18.27 1.48 6.84
C ASP A 59 -17.23 1.76 7.94
N ILE A 60 -15.96 1.41 7.68
CA ILE A 60 -14.83 1.70 8.57
C ILE A 60 -14.65 3.21 8.76
N ILE A 61 -14.73 4.01 7.70
CA ILE A 61 -14.58 5.48 7.78
C ILE A 61 -15.75 6.11 8.54
N ALA A 62 -16.97 5.61 8.36
CA ALA A 62 -18.17 6.11 9.03
C ALA A 62 -18.10 5.92 10.56
N ASN A 63 -17.45 4.84 11.02
CA ASN A 63 -17.28 4.54 12.44
C ASN A 63 -16.08 5.28 13.09
N SER A 64 -15.37 6.14 12.36
CA SER A 64 -14.23 6.89 12.89
C SER A 64 -14.64 8.11 13.73
N ARG A 65 -13.78 8.53 14.68
CA ARG A 65 -14.05 9.67 15.58
C ARG A 65 -14.34 10.98 14.83
N ASN A 66 -13.71 11.18 13.68
CA ASN A 66 -13.95 12.32 12.80
C ASN A 66 -13.90 11.84 11.35
N MET A 67 -15.09 11.61 10.79
CA MET A 67 -15.27 11.12 9.44
C MET A 67 -14.53 11.96 8.39
N TYR A 68 -14.57 13.28 8.49
CA TYR A 68 -13.95 14.17 7.49
C TYR A 68 -12.42 14.07 7.48
N LEU A 69 -11.81 13.94 8.66
CA LEU A 69 -10.35 13.84 8.78
C LEU A 69 -9.85 12.47 8.32
N THR A 70 -10.51 11.39 8.75
CA THR A 70 -10.22 10.02 8.30
C THR A 70 -10.37 9.90 6.79
N PHE A 71 -11.43 10.47 6.22
CA PHE A 71 -11.62 10.50 4.77
C PHE A 71 -10.48 11.23 4.05
N GLY A 72 -10.07 12.40 4.55
CA GLY A 72 -8.94 13.14 3.97
C GLY A 72 -7.63 12.35 3.99
N VAL A 73 -7.29 11.75 5.14
CA VAL A 73 -6.08 10.93 5.29
C VAL A 73 -6.12 9.70 4.38
N HIS A 74 -7.29 9.05 4.29
CA HIS A 74 -7.49 7.89 3.45
C HIS A 74 -7.34 8.22 1.95
N VAL A 75 -7.93 9.32 1.47
CA VAL A 75 -7.78 9.75 0.07
C VAL A 75 -6.32 10.07 -0.28
N VAL A 76 -5.62 10.79 0.61
CA VAL A 76 -4.20 11.10 0.43
C VAL A 76 -3.36 9.82 0.38
N TYR A 77 -3.66 8.85 1.26
CA TYR A 77 -3.01 7.55 1.27
C TYR A 77 -3.22 6.82 -0.07
N CYS A 78 -4.47 6.72 -0.55
CA CYS A 78 -4.78 6.03 -1.80
C CYS A 78 -4.06 6.65 -3.01
N ILE A 79 -4.02 7.97 -3.12
CA ILE A 79 -3.32 8.66 -4.22
C ILE A 79 -1.82 8.40 -4.16
N LEU A 80 -1.19 8.59 -3.00
CA LEU A 80 0.24 8.35 -2.82
C LEU A 80 0.61 6.90 -3.11
N GLN A 81 -0.20 5.96 -2.63
CA GLN A 81 0.04 4.54 -2.79
C GLN A 81 -0.10 4.10 -4.25
N THR A 82 -1.08 4.64 -4.97
CA THR A 82 -1.25 4.39 -6.41
C THR A 82 -0.02 4.85 -7.18
N ILE A 83 0.50 6.05 -6.89
CA ILE A 83 1.71 6.59 -7.54
C ILE A 83 2.94 5.73 -7.22
N LEU A 84 3.10 5.33 -5.96
CA LEU A 84 4.23 4.49 -5.53
C LEU A 84 4.19 3.10 -6.15
N MET A 85 3.03 2.44 -6.16
CA MET A 85 2.87 1.13 -6.78
C MET A 85 3.09 1.20 -8.30
N LEU A 86 2.58 2.23 -8.98
CA LEU A 86 2.78 2.39 -10.41
C LEU A 86 4.26 2.58 -10.76
N ASN A 87 4.97 3.42 -9.99
CA ASN A 87 6.41 3.61 -10.16
C ASN A 87 7.21 2.32 -9.91
N LEU A 88 6.82 1.55 -8.89
CA LEU A 88 7.45 0.26 -8.59
C LEU A 88 7.21 -0.76 -9.71
N LEU A 89 5.99 -0.82 -10.26
CA LEU A 89 5.62 -1.72 -11.34
C LEU A 89 6.41 -1.40 -12.62
N ILE A 90 6.52 -0.12 -12.99
CA ILE A 90 7.34 0.33 -14.13
C ILE A 90 8.81 -0.06 -13.91
N ALA A 91 9.36 0.17 -12.71
CA ALA A 91 10.74 -0.17 -12.40
C ALA A 91 11.00 -1.69 -12.47
N MET A 92 10.04 -2.51 -12.04
CA MET A 92 10.15 -3.97 -12.16
C MET A 92 10.05 -4.44 -13.61
N MET A 93 9.11 -3.92 -14.39
CA MET A 93 8.99 -4.26 -15.81
C MET A 93 10.24 -3.87 -16.60
N ALA A 94 10.82 -2.70 -16.34
CA ALA A 94 12.07 -2.27 -16.98
C ALA A 94 13.23 -3.23 -16.64
N LYS A 95 13.35 -3.67 -15.38
CA LYS A 95 14.38 -4.64 -14.98
C LYS A 95 14.17 -5.99 -15.64
N THR A 96 12.95 -6.52 -15.64
CA THR A 96 12.62 -7.80 -16.28
C THR A 96 12.86 -7.74 -17.78
N PHE A 97 12.47 -6.64 -18.44
CA PHE A 97 12.71 -6.44 -19.87
C PHE A 97 14.20 -6.48 -20.21
N ASN A 98 15.04 -5.75 -19.46
CA ASN A 98 16.49 -5.75 -19.70
C ASN A 98 17.12 -7.14 -19.50
N LEU A 99 16.71 -7.87 -18.46
CA LEU A 99 17.19 -9.24 -18.21
C LEU A 99 16.73 -10.21 -19.31
N SER A 100 15.45 -10.14 -19.68
CA SER A 100 14.90 -10.97 -20.76
C SER A 100 15.52 -10.64 -22.11
N MET A 101 15.89 -9.39 -22.39
CA MET A 101 16.52 -9.03 -23.66
C MET A 101 17.91 -9.67 -23.81
N ASP A 102 18.73 -9.67 -22.76
CA ASP A 102 20.04 -10.33 -22.77
C ASP A 102 19.93 -11.85 -22.88
N ASP A 103 19.01 -12.47 -22.11
CA ASP A 103 18.81 -13.92 -22.16
C ASP A 103 18.11 -14.37 -23.45
N THR A 104 17.19 -13.56 -24.01
CA THR A 104 16.54 -13.84 -25.31
C THR A 104 17.56 -13.79 -26.44
N HIS A 105 18.46 -12.81 -26.44
CA HIS A 105 19.52 -12.74 -27.45
C HIS A 105 20.45 -13.96 -27.37
N ARG A 106 20.79 -14.41 -26.15
CA ARG A 106 21.64 -15.60 -25.95
C ARG A 106 20.95 -16.91 -26.33
N THR A 107 19.69 -17.10 -25.92
CA THR A 107 18.90 -18.30 -26.24
C THR A 107 18.51 -18.37 -27.72
N TRP A 108 18.37 -17.24 -28.39
CA TRP A 108 18.11 -17.20 -29.83
C TRP A 108 19.35 -17.57 -30.66
N ILE A 109 20.56 -17.21 -30.21
CA ILE A 109 21.81 -17.57 -30.89
C ILE A 109 22.22 -19.02 -30.59
N PHE A 110 21.94 -19.51 -29.38
CA PHE A 110 22.23 -20.89 -28.98
C PHE A 110 20.98 -21.55 -28.38
N PRO A 111 20.16 -22.23 -29.19
CA PRO A 111 18.91 -22.83 -28.73
C PRO A 111 19.08 -24.19 -28.00
N PHE A 112 20.29 -24.51 -27.52
CA PHE A 112 20.63 -25.79 -26.88
C PHE A 112 21.40 -25.59 -25.58
#